data_AF-A0A7G8VCQ0-F1
#
_entry.id   AF-A0A7G8VCQ0-F1
#
_cell.length_a   1.000
_cell.length_b   1.000
_cell.length_c   1.000
_cell.angle_alpha   90.00
_cell.angle_beta   90.00
_cell.angle_gamma   90.00
#
_symmetry.space_group_name_H-M   'P 1'
#
loop_
_entity.id
_entity.type
_entity.pdbx_description
1 polymer ?
#
loop_
_entity_poly.entity_id
_entity_poly.type
_entity_poly.pdbx_seq_one_letter_code
_entity_poly.pdbx_strand_id
1 'polypeptide(L)'
;MNQTDLTPVHVFTQLASLVFGMSVAMVVGPYIVIGIGAMGGAAVMIMQRQGDGNIRAFIYFLASAAVAVLLTVPISMMVASFWEPIRDQWLFAPVSFGLGYVGDKYPAIMSWVGSKISAFVDVLIAARGQK
;
A
#
# COMPACT_ATOMS: atom_id res chain seq x y z
N MET A 1 -7.47 -23.91 21.07
CA MET A 1 -6.48 -22.92 21.57
C MET A 1 -6.79 -21.61 20.89
N ASN A 2 -7.06 -20.54 21.65
CA ASN A 2 -7.36 -19.23 21.08
C ASN A 2 -6.04 -18.67 20.51
N GLN A 3 -5.84 -18.77 19.21
CA GLN A 3 -4.59 -18.37 18.57
C GLN A 3 -4.58 -16.83 18.51
N THR A 4 -3.76 -16.19 19.34
CA THR A 4 -3.64 -14.73 19.35
C THR A 4 -3.10 -14.27 18.00
N ASP A 5 -3.92 -13.53 17.26
CA ASP A 5 -3.53 -12.96 15.98
C ASP A 5 -2.57 -11.78 16.23
N LEU A 6 -1.29 -11.96 15.89
CA LEU A 6 -0.25 -10.95 16.06
C LEU A 6 0.03 -10.17 14.76
N THR A 7 -0.89 -10.20 13.80
CA THR A 7 -0.76 -9.33 12.62
C THR A 7 -0.71 -7.87 13.05
N PRO A 8 0.10 -7.02 12.39
CA PRO A 8 0.17 -5.59 12.71
C PRO A 8 -1.20 -4.94 12.71
N VAL A 9 -2.04 -5.31 11.73
CA VAL A 9 -3.42 -4.83 11.62
C VAL A 9 -4.22 -5.15 12.88
N HIS A 10 -4.18 -6.39 13.36
CA HIS A 10 -4.91 -6.77 14.57
C HIS A 10 -4.44 -6.01 15.81
N VAL A 11 -3.12 -5.86 15.98
CA VAL A 11 -2.53 -5.11 17.10
C VAL A 11 -3.00 -3.66 17.09
N PHE A 12 -2.92 -2.98 15.94
CA PHE A 12 -3.35 -1.59 15.83
C PHE A 12 -4.87 -1.43 15.91
N THR A 13 -5.66 -2.41 15.48
CA THR A 13 -7.12 -2.44 15.72
C THR A 13 -7.43 -2.55 17.20
N GLN A 14 -6.75 -3.42 17.96
CA GLN A 14 -6.95 -3.51 19.40
C GLN A 14 -6.56 -2.22 20.12
N LEU A 15 -5.43 -1.61 19.76
CA LEU A 15 -5.03 -0.32 20.31
C LEU A 15 -6.05 0.78 19.98
N ALA A 16 -6.54 0.82 18.74
CA ALA A 16 -7.56 1.78 18.33
C ALA A 16 -8.88 1.58 19.09
N SER A 17 -9.21 0.34 19.48
CA SER A 17 -10.43 0.03 20.24
C SER A 17 -10.44 0.58 21.68
N LEU A 18 -9.27 0.99 22.20
CA LEU A 18 -9.17 1.66 23.50
C LEU A 18 -9.69 3.11 23.44
N VAL A 19 -9.66 3.72 22.26
CA VAL A 19 -10.06 5.12 22.04
C VAL A 19 -11.40 5.20 21.32
N PHE A 20 -11.61 4.30 20.36
CA PHE A 20 -12.81 4.21 19.54
C PHE A 20 -13.61 2.96 19.87
N GLY A 21 -14.91 2.95 19.60
CA GLY A 21 -15.69 1.71 19.63
C GLY A 21 -15.15 0.68 18.63
N MET A 22 -15.34 -0.62 18.91
CA MET A 22 -14.81 -1.72 18.09
C MET A 22 -15.20 -1.61 16.60
N SER A 23 -16.42 -1.13 16.31
CA SER A 23 -16.88 -0.89 14.93
C SER A 23 -16.00 0.08 14.16
N VAL A 24 -15.55 1.16 14.80
CA VAL A 24 -14.66 2.15 14.20
C VAL A 24 -13.22 1.63 14.17
N ALA A 25 -12.78 0.96 15.23
CA ALA A 25 -11.43 0.42 15.33
C ALA A 25 -11.11 -0.61 14.23
N MET A 26 -12.08 -1.44 13.83
CA MET A 26 -11.94 -2.38 12.72
C MET A 26 -11.71 -1.67 11.37
N VAL A 27 -12.25 -0.47 11.20
CA VAL A 27 -12.01 0.34 10.00
C VAL A 27 -10.66 1.04 10.08
N VAL A 28 -10.35 1.67 11.23
CA VAL A 28 -9.19 2.55 11.37
C VAL A 28 -7.86 1.79 11.52
N GLY A 29 -7.84 0.66 12.22
CA GLY A 29 -6.62 -0.10 12.50
C GLY A 29 -5.77 -0.43 11.26
N PRO A 30 -6.35 -0.98 10.17
CA PRO A 30 -5.66 -1.15 8.89
C PRO A 30 -4.98 0.13 8.37
N TYR A 31 -5.68 1.26 8.41
CA TYR A 31 -5.16 2.52 7.86
C TYR A 31 -4.06 3.14 8.71
N ILE A 32 -4.03 2.87 10.03
CA ILE A 32 -2.90 3.24 10.88
C ILE A 32 -1.63 2.54 10.40
N VAL A 33 -1.70 1.23 10.15
CA VAL A 33 -0.56 0.44 9.66
C VAL A 33 -0.08 0.96 8.30
N ILE A 34 -1.02 1.20 7.38
CA ILE A 34 -0.72 1.73 6.05
C ILE A 34 -0.05 3.09 6.16
N GLY A 35 -0.61 3.99 6.97
CA GLY A 35 -0.08 5.32 7.22
C GLY A 35 1.35 5.27 7.75
N ILE A 36 1.61 4.51 8.81
CA ILE A 36 2.95 4.38 9.41
C ILE A 36 3.96 3.87 8.38
N GLY A 37 3.63 2.81 7.64
CA GLY A 37 4.54 2.27 6.62
C GLY A 37 4.81 3.30 5.51
N ALA A 38 3.77 3.96 4.99
CA ALA A 38 3.90 4.98 3.95
C ALA A 38 4.74 6.18 4.41
N MET A 39 4.52 6.64 5.65
CA MET A 39 5.32 7.71 6.26
C MET A 39 6.80 7.31 6.37
N GLY A 40 7.07 6.06 6.77
CA GLY A 40 8.43 5.52 6.81
C GLY A 40 9.10 5.51 5.43
N GLY A 41 8.41 5.01 4.41
CA GLY A 41 8.93 4.98 3.04
C GLY A 41 9.17 6.39 2.49
N ALA A 42 8.21 7.29 2.72
CA ALA A 42 8.32 8.68 2.29
C ALA A 42 9.47 9.41 2.99
N ALA A 43 9.64 9.22 4.30
CA ALA A 43 10.75 9.80 5.04
C ALA A 43 12.10 9.34 4.50
N VAL A 44 12.27 8.05 4.23
CA VAL A 44 13.50 7.50 3.63
C VAL A 44 13.77 8.14 2.26
N MET A 45 12.75 8.30 1.42
CA MET A 45 12.92 8.93 0.11
C MET A 45 13.26 10.42 0.23
N ILE A 46 12.61 11.17 1.11
CA ILE A 46 12.91 12.59 1.36
C ILE A 46 14.36 12.74 1.83
N MET A 47 14.84 11.88 2.74
CA MET A 47 16.23 11.91 3.23
C MET A 47 17.26 11.66 2.12
N GLN A 48 16.89 10.93 1.06
CA GLN A 48 17.76 10.69 -0.10
C GLN A 48 17.78 11.85 -1.10
N ARG A 49 16.84 12.80 -0.99
CA ARG A 49 16.77 13.96 -1.89
C ARG A 49 17.63 15.09 -1.36
N GLN A 50 18.51 15.59 -2.21
CA GLN A 50 19.27 16.81 -1.92
C GLN A 50 18.56 18.01 -2.56
N GLY A 51 18.37 19.08 -1.78
CA GLY A 51 17.96 20.39 -2.32
C GLY A 51 16.46 20.61 -2.54
N ASP A 52 15.58 19.71 -2.09
CA ASP A 52 14.14 19.99 -2.09
C ASP A 52 13.76 20.98 -0.97
N GLY A 53 12.99 22.02 -1.31
CA GLY A 53 12.42 22.92 -0.31
C GLY A 53 11.31 22.23 0.50
N ASN A 54 11.11 22.68 1.75
CA ASN A 54 10.15 22.10 2.71
C ASN A 54 8.74 21.87 2.13
N ILE A 55 8.26 22.78 1.27
CA ILE A 55 6.94 22.67 0.63
C ILE A 55 6.87 21.47 -0.33
N ARG A 56 7.92 21.23 -1.12
CA ARG A 56 7.97 20.11 -2.06
C ARG A 56 8.02 18.78 -1.32
N ALA A 57 8.81 18.70 -0.26
CA ALA A 57 8.86 17.53 0.62
C ALA A 57 7.51 17.23 1.28
N PHE A 58 6.75 18.26 1.69
CA PHE A 58 5.42 18.09 2.23
C PHE A 58 4.39 17.59 1.20
N ILE A 59 4.36 18.21 0.01
CA ILE A 59 3.47 17.77 -1.08
C ILE A 59 3.78 16.31 -1.46
N TYR A 60 5.07 15.98 -1.54
CA TYR A 60 5.54 14.62 -1.77
C TYR A 60 5.01 13.62 -0.73
N PHE A 61 5.17 13.97 0.55
CA PHE A 61 4.72 13.14 1.66
C PHE A 61 3.20 12.90 1.60
N LEU A 62 2.43 13.96 1.34
CA LEU A 62 0.97 13.86 1.26
C LEU A 62 0.52 13.00 0.07
N ALA A 63 1.12 13.21 -1.10
CA ALA A 63 0.79 12.44 -2.30
C ALA A 63 1.13 10.95 -2.13
N SER A 64 2.32 10.65 -1.58
CA SER A 64 2.75 9.27 -1.34
C SER A 64 1.89 8.56 -0.30
N ALA A 65 1.48 9.24 0.78
CA ALA A 65 0.53 8.71 1.75
C ALA A 65 -0.85 8.45 1.12
N ALA A 66 -1.37 9.36 0.31
CA ALA A 66 -2.65 9.18 -0.38
C ALA A 66 -2.63 7.96 -1.31
N VAL A 67 -1.57 7.80 -2.10
CA VAL A 67 -1.41 6.64 -2.99
C VAL A 67 -1.29 5.34 -2.18
N ALA A 68 -0.52 5.35 -1.09
CA ALA A 68 -0.41 4.19 -0.22
C ALA A 68 -1.77 3.77 0.37
N VAL A 69 -2.57 4.72 0.85
CA VAL A 69 -3.92 4.45 1.38
C VAL A 69 -4.83 3.83 0.32
N LEU A 70 -4.78 4.32 -0.92
CA LEU A 70 -5.63 3.82 -2.00
C LEU A 70 -5.19 2.45 -2.55
N LEU A 71 -3.88 2.22 -2.67
CA LEU A 71 -3.36 1.06 -3.40
C LEU A 71 -2.89 -0.10 -2.51
N THR A 72 -2.59 0.13 -1.23
CA THR A 72 -2.02 -0.94 -0.38
C THR A 72 -2.96 -2.12 -0.24
N VAL A 73 -4.25 -1.86 0.01
CA VAL A 73 -5.26 -2.92 0.16
C VAL A 73 -5.42 -3.76 -1.11
N PRO A 74 -5.75 -3.18 -2.29
CA PRO A 74 -5.93 -3.97 -3.50
C PRO A 74 -4.66 -4.69 -3.95
N ILE A 75 -3.47 -4.08 -3.79
CA ILE A 75 -2.20 -4.75 -4.11
C ILE A 75 -1.97 -5.94 -3.17
N SER A 76 -2.22 -5.78 -1.86
CA SER A 76 -2.03 -6.86 -0.89
C SER A 76 -2.96 -8.04 -1.15
N MET A 77 -4.23 -7.77 -1.48
CA MET A 77 -5.20 -8.80 -1.87
C MET A 77 -4.76 -9.54 -3.13
N MET A 78 -4.27 -8.80 -4.13
CA MET A 78 -3.77 -9.38 -5.36
C MET A 78 -2.56 -10.28 -5.11
N VAL A 79 -1.58 -9.83 -4.32
CA VAL A 79 -0.39 -10.62 -3.99
C VAL A 79 -0.75 -11.88 -3.21
N ALA A 80 -1.62 -11.78 -2.21
CA ALA A 80 -2.09 -12.92 -1.43
C ALA A 80 -2.86 -13.93 -2.31
N SER A 81 -3.60 -13.47 -3.32
CA SER A 81 -4.29 -14.37 -4.26
C SER A 81 -3.34 -15.24 -5.10
N PHE A 82 -2.10 -14.80 -5.32
CA PHE A 82 -1.08 -15.59 -6.01
C PHE A 82 -0.31 -16.51 -5.05
N TRP A 83 -0.27 -16.18 -3.76
CA TRP A 83 0.55 -16.84 -2.74
C TRP A 83 -0.33 -17.17 -1.52
N GLU A 84 -1.08 -18.27 -1.62
CA GLU A 84 -2.02 -18.76 -0.58
C GLU A 84 -1.49 -18.81 0.87
N PRO A 85 -0.19 -19.06 1.15
CA PRO A 85 0.29 -19.09 2.52
C PRO A 85 0.31 -17.73 3.23
N ILE A 86 0.26 -16.61 2.49
CA ILE A 86 0.47 -15.26 3.03
C ILE A 86 -0.87 -14.59 3.28
N ARG A 87 -1.13 -14.22 4.54
CA ARG A 87 -2.29 -13.38 4.90
C ARG A 87 -2.04 -11.94 4.46
N ASP A 88 -3.02 -11.34 3.81
CA ASP A 88 -3.00 -9.99 3.22
C ASP A 88 -2.53 -8.92 4.23
N GLN A 89 -2.94 -9.07 5.49
CA GLN A 89 -2.66 -8.14 6.59
C GLN A 89 -1.16 -7.98 6.88
N TRP A 90 -0.35 -9.00 6.59
CA TRP A 90 1.11 -8.91 6.74
C TRP A 90 1.75 -8.07 5.63
N LEU A 91 1.09 -7.94 4.49
CA LEU A 91 1.61 -7.19 3.34
C LEU A 91 1.34 -5.69 3.47
N PHE A 92 0.46 -5.26 4.38
CA PHE A 92 0.08 -3.85 4.48
C PHE A 92 1.27 -2.95 4.80
N ALA A 93 2.13 -3.36 5.74
CA ALA A 93 3.31 -2.60 6.12
C ALA A 93 4.38 -2.52 5.00
N PRO A 94 4.86 -3.64 4.41
CA PRO A 94 5.86 -3.57 3.35
C PRO A 94 5.34 -2.93 2.05
N VAL A 95 4.08 -3.16 1.69
CA VAL A 95 3.49 -2.56 0.48
C VAL A 95 3.31 -1.05 0.66
N SER A 96 2.76 -0.60 1.80
CA SER A 96 2.59 0.84 2.04
C SER A 96 3.94 1.56 2.13
N PHE A 97 4.94 0.93 2.74
CA PHE A 97 6.31 1.42 2.74
C PHE A 97 6.88 1.55 1.33
N GLY A 98 6.72 0.51 0.50
CA GLY A 98 7.18 0.54 -0.89
C GLY A 98 6.53 1.68 -1.69
N LEU A 99 5.22 1.87 -1.55
CA LEU A 99 4.48 2.97 -2.19
C LEU A 99 4.95 4.35 -1.67
N GLY A 100 5.16 4.47 -0.35
CA GLY A 100 5.73 5.66 0.26
C GLY A 100 7.13 6.01 -0.27
N TYR A 101 7.95 4.99 -0.49
CA TYR A 101 9.33 5.11 -0.96
C TYR A 101 9.45 5.45 -2.46
N VAL A 102 8.54 4.92 -3.28
CA VAL A 102 8.58 5.00 -4.74
C VAL A 102 8.52 6.44 -5.29
N GLY A 103 7.71 7.28 -4.68
CA GLY A 103 7.87 8.71 -4.77
C GLY A 103 7.90 9.38 -6.16
N ASP A 104 9.03 9.96 -6.57
CA ASP A 104 9.10 10.75 -7.83
C ASP A 104 8.92 9.94 -9.10
N LYS A 105 8.93 8.61 -8.98
CA LYS A 105 8.77 7.71 -10.11
C LYS A 105 7.30 7.44 -10.45
N TYR A 106 6.33 8.10 -9.80
CA TYR A 106 4.90 7.89 -10.07
C TYR A 106 4.52 8.01 -11.56
N PRO A 107 4.97 8.99 -12.35
CA PRO A 107 4.67 9.04 -13.79
C PRO A 107 5.25 7.84 -14.55
N ALA A 108 6.48 7.43 -14.20
CA ALA A 108 7.15 6.28 -14.79
C ALA A 108 6.52 4.95 -14.37
N ILE A 109 5.95 4.88 -13.17
CA ILE A 109 5.24 3.70 -12.69
C ILE A 109 3.84 3.63 -13.29
N MET A 110 3.15 4.75 -13.46
CA MET A 110 1.88 4.78 -14.18
C MET A 110 2.04 4.36 -15.63
N SER A 111 3.10 4.81 -16.32
CA SER A 111 3.38 4.34 -17.68
C SER A 111 3.76 2.86 -17.72
N TRP A 112 4.54 2.37 -16.75
CA TRP A 112 4.88 0.96 -16.63
C TRP A 112 3.65 0.08 -16.34
N VAL A 113 2.81 0.44 -15.36
CA VAL A 113 1.56 -0.25 -15.05
C VAL A 113 0.62 -0.21 -16.26
N GLY A 114 0.48 0.95 -16.91
CA GLY A 114 -0.30 1.10 -18.13
C GLY A 114 0.14 0.14 -19.23
N SER A 115 1.45 0.01 -19.46
CA SER A 115 1.99 -0.93 -20.45
C SER A 115 1.76 -2.41 -20.09
N LYS A 116 1.74 -2.75 -18.80
CA LYS A 116 1.45 -4.10 -18.31
C LYS A 116 -0.02 -4.45 -18.49
N ILE A 117 -0.91 -3.50 -18.19
CA ILE A 117 -2.35 -3.63 -18.40
C ILE A 117 -2.66 -3.76 -19.88
N SER A 118 -2.08 -2.92 -20.74
CA SER A 118 -2.30 -3.02 -22.19
C SER A 118 -1.81 -4.37 -22.73
N ALA A 119 -0.63 -4.83 -22.32
CA ALA A 119 -0.13 -6.16 -22.70
C ALA A 119 -1.06 -7.30 -22.23
N PHE A 120 -1.63 -7.20 -21.03
CA PHE A 120 -2.58 -8.18 -20.53
C PHE A 120 -3.90 -8.16 -21.31
N VAL A 121 -4.40 -6.97 -21.65
CA VAL A 121 -5.59 -6.79 -22.50
C VAL A 121 -5.34 -7.35 -23.89
N ASP A 122 -4.18 -7.10 -24.48
CA ASP A 122 -3.79 -7.62 -25.79
C ASP A 122 -3.73 -9.15 -25.80
N VAL A 123 -3.17 -9.76 -24.74
CA VAL A 123 -3.15 -11.21 -24.56
C VAL A 123 -4.57 -11.78 -24.42
N LEU A 124 -5.45 -11.12 -23.67
CA LEU A 124 -6.85 -11.54 -23.53
C LEU A 124 -7.63 -11.41 -24.84
N ILE A 125 -7.40 -10.35 -25.62
CA ILE A 125 -8.01 -10.18 -26.94
C ILE A 125 -7.51 -11.26 -27.91
N ALA A 126 -6.21 -11.55 -27.93
CA ALA A 126 -5.62 -12.60 -28.75
C ALA A 126 -6.17 -13.99 -28.38
N ALA A 127 -6.34 -14.28 -27.08
CA ALA A 127 -6.94 -15.52 -26.61
C ALA A 127 -8.43 -15.65 -26.96
N ARG A 128 -9.17 -14.54 -27.10
CA ARG A 128 -10.59 -14.52 -27.48
C ARG A 128 -10.80 -14.58 -29.00
N GLY A 129 -9.80 -14.17 -29.78
CA GLY A 129 -9.81 -14.19 -31.25
C GLY A 129 -9.46 -15.55 -31.88
N GLN A 130 -9.02 -16.54 -31.09
CA GLN A 130 -8.84 -17.92 -31.55
C GLN A 130 -10.11 -18.78 -31.38
N LYS A 131 -11.23 -18.32 -31.93
CA LYS A 131 -12.42 -19.15 -32.14
C LYS A 131 -12.74 -19.24 -33.62
#